data_AF-A0A9D8KX56-F1
#
_entry.id   AF-A0A9D8KX56-F1
#
_cell.length_a   1.000
_cell.length_b   1.000
_cell.length_c   1.000
_cell.angle_alpha   90.00
_cell.angle_beta   90.00
_cell.angle_gamma   90.00
#
_symmetry.space_group_name_H-M   'P 1'
#
loop_
_entity.id
_entity.type
_entity.pdbx_description
1 polymer ?
#
loop_
_entity_poly.entity_id
_entity_poly.type
_entity_poly.pdbx_seq_one_letter_code
_entity_poly.pdbx_strand_id
1 'polypeptide(L)'
;MKRVAIAERSNWRARAAEAGFRFHTIDGAPYWDEAAYYAFTLRQIENDLEDPSAELHAMAMDLVGDVVASEELMERLAIPEPFRDWIAESWRRRDPHLYGRLDFAYDGNGPARLYELNYDTPTSLY
;
A
#
# COMPACT_ATOMS: atom_id res chain seq x y z
N MET A 1 -1.42 -17.66 -5.83
CA MET A 1 -0.05 -17.19 -6.04
C MET A 1 0.85 -18.38 -6.34
N LYS A 2 1.67 -18.33 -7.39
CA LYS A 2 2.68 -19.34 -7.71
C LYS A 2 4.03 -18.66 -7.96
N ARG A 3 5.04 -18.99 -7.17
CA ARG A 3 6.43 -18.55 -7.44
C ARG A 3 7.01 -19.36 -8.60
N VAL A 4 7.56 -18.68 -9.59
CA VAL A 4 8.18 -19.30 -10.77
C VAL A 4 9.63 -18.81 -10.86
N ALA A 5 10.58 -19.73 -10.72
CA ALA A 5 11.99 -19.42 -10.86
C ALA A 5 12.36 -19.18 -12.34
N ILE A 6 13.23 -18.20 -12.57
CA ILE A 6 13.76 -17.85 -13.88
C ILE A 6 15.26 -17.55 -13.76
N ALA A 7 15.96 -17.56 -14.89
CA ALA A 7 17.27 -16.93 -14.97
C ALA A 7 17.08 -15.41 -14.96
N GLU A 8 17.91 -14.69 -14.19
CA GLU A 8 17.88 -13.24 -14.18
C GLU A 8 18.06 -12.68 -15.60
N ARG A 9 17.26 -11.67 -15.96
CA ARG A 9 17.40 -10.97 -17.24
C ARG A 9 18.76 -10.27 -17.29
N SER A 10 19.61 -10.60 -18.26
CA SER A 10 20.98 -10.07 -18.35
C SER A 10 21.08 -8.54 -18.36
N ASN A 11 20.03 -7.84 -18.81
CA ASN A 11 19.97 -6.39 -18.88
C ASN A 11 19.09 -5.73 -17.79
N TRP A 12 18.69 -6.45 -16.73
CA TRP A 12 17.71 -5.92 -15.76
C TRP A 12 18.17 -4.62 -15.08
N ARG A 13 19.47 -4.49 -14.75
CA ARG A 13 20.03 -3.28 -14.14
C ARG A 13 19.94 -2.07 -15.08
N ALA A 14 20.24 -2.28 -16.36
CA ALA A 14 20.11 -1.22 -17.37
C ALA A 14 18.64 -0.78 -17.52
N ARG A 15 17.70 -1.74 -17.51
CA ARG A 15 16.26 -1.44 -17.55
C ARG A 15 15.77 -0.70 -16.30
N ALA A 16 16.24 -1.10 -15.11
CA ALA A 16 15.91 -0.41 -13.87
C ALA A 16 16.43 1.04 -13.89
N ALA A 17 17.66 1.25 -14.38
CA ALA A 17 18.23 2.58 -14.55
C ALA A 17 17.45 3.42 -15.58
N GLU A 18 17.04 2.84 -16.72
CA GLU A 18 16.20 3.50 -17.73
C GLU A 18 14.84 3.94 -17.17
N ALA A 19 14.22 3.08 -16.34
CA ALA A 19 12.98 3.40 -15.65
C ALA A 19 13.16 4.40 -14.48
N GLY A 20 14.40 4.78 -14.15
CA GLY A 20 14.72 5.64 -13.01
C GLY A 20 14.67 4.92 -11.65
N PHE A 21 14.44 3.61 -11.62
CA PHE A 21 14.32 2.83 -10.39
C PHE A 21 15.70 2.61 -9.75
N ARG A 22 16.13 3.51 -8.88
CA ARG A 22 17.47 3.46 -8.23
C ARG A 22 17.56 2.52 -7.04
N PHE A 23 16.43 2.10 -6.47
CA PHE A 23 16.35 1.24 -5.28
C PHE A 23 16.53 -0.24 -5.59
N HIS A 24 17.13 -0.60 -6.72
CA HIS A 24 17.35 -2.00 -7.08
C HIS A 24 18.56 -2.63 -6.38
N THR A 25 19.49 -1.81 -5.86
CA THR A 25 20.70 -2.23 -5.15
C THR A 25 20.97 -1.26 -4.01
N ILE A 26 21.16 -1.78 -2.80
CA ILE A 26 21.40 -1.01 -1.57
C ILE A 26 22.68 -1.55 -0.93
N ASP A 27 23.63 -0.69 -0.60
CA ASP A 27 24.93 -1.04 0.00
C ASP A 27 25.70 -2.15 -0.76
N GLY A 28 25.57 -2.17 -2.08
CA GLY A 28 26.20 -3.18 -2.96
C GLY A 28 25.48 -4.52 -3.01
N ALA A 29 24.40 -4.72 -2.26
CA ALA A 29 23.57 -5.92 -2.28
C ALA A 29 22.31 -5.72 -3.15
N PRO A 30 21.83 -6.75 -3.87
CA PRO A 30 20.58 -6.68 -4.60
C PRO A 30 19.41 -6.51 -3.63
N TYR A 31 18.62 -5.46 -3.83
CA TYR A 31 17.34 -5.28 -3.15
C TYR A 31 16.19 -5.84 -3.99
N TRP A 32 16.30 -5.72 -5.32
CA TRP A 32 15.39 -6.33 -6.28
C TRP A 32 15.86 -7.74 -6.67
N ASP A 33 15.04 -8.75 -6.38
CA ASP A 33 15.30 -10.15 -6.77
C ASP A 33 14.68 -10.44 -8.15
N GLU A 34 15.53 -10.75 -9.11
CA GLU A 34 15.16 -11.02 -10.50
C GLU A 34 15.18 -12.52 -10.83
N ALA A 35 15.43 -13.39 -9.85
CA ALA A 35 15.53 -14.85 -10.04
C ALA A 35 14.16 -15.55 -10.03
N ALA A 36 13.07 -14.83 -9.75
CA ALA A 36 11.73 -15.37 -9.83
C ALA A 36 10.69 -14.27 -10.07
N TYR A 37 9.52 -14.68 -10.53
CA TYR A 37 8.30 -13.87 -10.48
C TYR A 37 7.17 -14.65 -9.84
N TYR A 38 6.10 -13.94 -9.46
CA TYR A 38 4.89 -14.56 -8.93
C TYR A 38 3.77 -14.46 -9.98
N ALA A 39 3.15 -15.60 -10.27
CA ALA A 39 1.97 -15.69 -11.11
C ALA A 39 0.71 -15.79 -10.25
N PHE A 40 -0.33 -15.07 -10.64
CA PHE A 40 -1.64 -15.07 -9.99
C PHE A 40 -2.71 -15.47 -11.00
N THR A 41 -3.74 -16.19 -10.55
CA THR A 41 -4.96 -16.36 -11.36
C THR A 41 -5.82 -15.12 -11.24
N LEU A 42 -6.66 -14.83 -12.24
CA LEU A 42 -7.56 -13.68 -12.19
C LEU A 42 -8.43 -13.69 -10.92
N ARG A 43 -9.01 -14.83 -10.56
CA ARG A 43 -9.76 -15.02 -9.30
C ARG A 43 -8.99 -14.60 -8.03
N GLN A 44 -7.68 -14.84 -8.00
CA GLN A 44 -6.84 -14.46 -6.85
C GLN A 44 -6.58 -12.96 -6.82
N ILE A 45 -6.55 -12.31 -7.98
CA ILE A 45 -6.42 -10.86 -8.07
C ILE A 45 -7.75 -10.23 -7.65
N GLU A 46 -8.84 -10.58 -8.31
CA GLU A 46 -10.16 -9.98 -8.10
C GLU A 46 -10.68 -10.28 -6.68
N ASN A 47 -10.79 -11.54 -6.30
CA ASN A 47 -11.51 -11.91 -5.08
C ASN A 47 -10.63 -11.89 -3.83
N ASP A 48 -9.36 -12.26 -3.95
CA ASP A 48 -8.50 -12.41 -2.77
C ASP A 48 -7.71 -11.11 -2.46
N LEU A 49 -7.58 -10.17 -3.42
CA LEU A 49 -6.80 -8.94 -3.26
C LEU A 49 -7.61 -7.66 -3.54
N GLU A 50 -8.27 -7.53 -4.69
CA GLU A 50 -9.00 -6.31 -5.06
C GLU A 50 -10.24 -6.10 -4.19
N ASP A 51 -11.10 -7.12 -4.06
CA ASP A 51 -12.30 -7.08 -3.21
C ASP A 51 -11.98 -6.67 -1.76
N PRO A 52 -11.06 -7.34 -1.03
CA PRO A 52 -10.72 -6.91 0.32
C PRO A 52 -10.01 -5.56 0.36
N SER A 53 -9.27 -5.16 -0.69
CA SER A 53 -8.68 -3.82 -0.74
C SER A 53 -9.76 -2.74 -0.80
N ALA A 54 -10.80 -2.95 -1.61
CA ALA A 54 -11.92 -2.01 -1.73
C ALA A 54 -12.74 -1.95 -0.43
N GLU A 55 -13.01 -3.10 0.19
CA GLU A 55 -13.72 -3.16 1.47
C GLU A 55 -12.94 -2.45 2.58
N LEU A 56 -11.65 -2.75 2.73
CA LEU A 56 -10.80 -2.15 3.76
C LEU A 56 -10.59 -0.64 3.53
N HIS A 57 -10.49 -0.20 2.28
CA HIS A 57 -10.47 1.23 1.96
C HIS A 57 -11.77 1.91 2.40
N ALA A 58 -12.94 1.33 2.08
CA ALA A 58 -14.21 1.88 2.50
C ALA A 58 -14.34 1.94 4.03
N MET A 59 -13.93 0.88 4.74
CA MET A 59 -13.88 0.86 6.21
C MET A 59 -12.96 1.94 6.78
N ALA A 60 -11.79 2.15 6.16
CA ALA A 60 -10.86 3.19 6.60
C ALA A 60 -11.45 4.60 6.40
N MET A 61 -12.09 4.86 5.26
CA MET A 61 -12.73 6.15 4.99
C MET A 61 -13.92 6.40 5.93
N ASP A 62 -14.70 5.37 6.26
CA ASP A 62 -15.79 5.46 7.22
C ASP A 62 -15.26 5.82 8.62
N LEU A 63 -14.21 5.12 9.08
CA LEU A 63 -13.57 5.37 10.37
C LEU A 63 -13.01 6.80 10.49
N VAL A 64 -12.51 7.41 9.41
CA VAL A 64 -12.04 8.80 9.44
C VAL A 64 -13.16 9.74 9.90
N GLY A 65 -14.40 9.52 9.46
CA GLY A 65 -15.54 10.32 9.87
C GLY A 65 -15.81 10.28 11.37
N ASP A 66 -15.74 9.09 11.97
CA ASP A 66 -15.89 8.90 13.41
C ASP A 66 -14.74 9.53 14.20
N VAL A 67 -13.50 9.38 13.71
CA VAL A 67 -12.30 9.91 14.35
C VAL A 67 -12.34 11.43 14.42
N VAL A 68 -12.62 12.12 13.31
CA VAL A 68 -12.60 13.60 13.28
C VAL A 68 -13.76 14.22 14.07
N ALA A 69 -14.78 13.43 14.41
CA ALA A 69 -15.89 13.86 15.26
C ALA A 69 -15.64 13.61 16.76
N SER A 70 -14.50 13.03 17.15
CA SER A 70 -14.22 12.63 18.53
C SER A 70 -12.81 13.04 18.98
N GLU A 71 -12.74 13.99 19.92
CA GLU A 71 -11.50 14.40 20.57
C GLU A 71 -10.76 13.23 21.23
N GLU A 72 -11.51 12.29 21.84
CA GLU A 72 -10.95 11.10 22.47
C GLU A 72 -10.26 10.20 21.44
N LEU A 73 -10.87 10.00 20.26
CA LEU A 73 -10.28 9.17 19.21
C LEU A 73 -9.06 9.85 18.58
N MET A 74 -9.11 11.16 18.35
CA MET A 74 -7.95 11.93 17.88
C MET A 74 -6.80 11.89 18.87
N GLU A 75 -7.07 11.94 20.18
CA GLU A 75 -6.06 11.77 21.22
C GLU A 75 -5.48 10.36 21.24
N ARG A 76 -6.31 9.31 21.13
CA ARG A 76 -5.86 7.92 21.08
C ARG A 76 -4.98 7.61 19.86
N LEU A 77 -5.19 8.30 18.75
CA LEU A 77 -4.34 8.23 17.56
C LEU A 77 -3.10 9.12 17.66
N ALA A 78 -2.87 9.76 18.82
CA ALA A 78 -1.77 10.68 19.07
C ALA A 78 -1.71 11.85 18.08
N ILE A 79 -2.85 12.29 17.57
CA ILE A 79 -2.95 13.48 16.72
C ILE A 79 -2.75 14.72 17.59
N PRO A 80 -1.73 15.57 17.31
CA PRO A 80 -1.48 16.77 18.10
C PRO A 80 -2.66 17.73 18.04
N GLU A 81 -3.07 18.25 19.20
CA GLU A 81 -4.20 19.18 19.36
C GLU A 81 -4.21 20.34 18.34
N PRO A 82 -3.07 21.01 18.04
CA PRO A 82 -3.07 22.13 17.08
C PRO A 82 -3.52 21.78 15.65
N PHE A 83 -3.55 20.49 15.28
CA PHE A 83 -3.91 20.04 13.93
C PHE A 83 -5.32 19.46 13.82
N ARG A 84 -6.02 19.21 14.94
CA ARG A 84 -7.31 18.49 14.94
C ARG A 84 -8.40 19.22 14.14
N ASP A 85 -8.57 20.52 14.39
CA ASP A 85 -9.53 21.35 13.65
C ASP A 85 -9.22 21.40 12.15
N TRP A 86 -7.93 21.46 11.79
CA TRP A 86 -7.50 21.50 10.40
C TRP A 86 -7.81 20.18 9.68
N ILE A 87 -7.58 19.04 10.34
CA ILE A 87 -7.93 17.70 9.83
C ILE A 87 -9.45 17.56 9.68
N ALA A 88 -10.23 17.97 10.68
CA ALA A 88 -11.68 17.90 10.64
C ALA A 88 -12.28 18.80 9.53
N GLU A 89 -11.72 19.99 9.31
CA GLU A 89 -12.12 20.86 8.20
C GLU A 89 -11.78 20.24 6.84
N SER A 90 -10.58 19.66 6.69
CA SER A 90 -10.18 18.95 5.46
C SER A 90 -11.19 17.85 5.09
N TRP A 91 -11.60 17.04 6.08
CA TRP A 91 -12.63 16.03 5.90
C TRP A 91 -14.00 16.63 5.52
N ARG A 92 -14.43 17.69 6.20
CA ARG A 92 -15.70 18.40 5.91
C ARG A 92 -15.73 18.96 4.48
N ARG A 93 -14.62 19.49 3.99
CA ARG A 93 -14.48 19.97 2.60
C ARG A 93 -14.35 18.84 1.58
N ARG A 94 -14.13 17.60 2.04
CA ARG A 94 -13.82 16.44 1.21
C ARG A 94 -12.58 16.68 0.34
N ASP A 95 -11.55 17.23 0.96
CA ASP A 95 -10.26 17.42 0.28
C ASP A 95 -9.78 16.04 -0.23
N PRO A 96 -9.41 15.91 -1.52
CA PRO A 96 -9.20 14.61 -2.14
C PRO A 96 -7.87 13.97 -1.70
N HIS A 97 -7.87 12.64 -1.54
CA HIS A 97 -6.64 11.85 -1.53
C HIS A 97 -6.25 11.47 -2.96
N LEU A 98 -4.95 11.28 -3.22
CA LEU A 98 -4.46 10.91 -4.55
C LEU A 98 -4.41 9.39 -4.73
N TYR A 99 -3.74 8.70 -3.81
CA TYR A 99 -3.62 7.24 -3.78
C TYR A 99 -3.19 6.76 -2.40
N GLY A 100 -3.36 5.46 -2.14
CA GLY A 100 -2.87 4.78 -0.95
C GLY A 100 -2.22 3.45 -1.30
N ARG A 101 -1.48 2.85 -0.37
CA ARG A 101 -0.93 1.50 -0.47
C ARG A 101 -1.39 0.66 0.72
N LEU A 102 -1.87 -0.55 0.43
CA LEU A 102 -2.20 -1.55 1.45
C LEU A 102 -1.15 -2.64 1.42
N ASP A 103 -0.66 -2.99 2.60
CA ASP A 103 0.32 -4.06 2.74
C ASP A 103 -0.39 -5.27 3.36
N PHE A 104 -0.28 -6.41 2.69
CA PHE A 104 -1.03 -7.62 3.00
C PHE A 104 -0.13 -8.83 3.25
N ALA A 105 -0.59 -9.71 4.14
CA ALA A 105 -0.21 -11.11 4.15
C ALA A 105 -1.11 -11.89 3.19
N TYR A 106 -0.52 -12.62 2.25
CA TYR A 106 -1.26 -13.47 1.33
C TYR A 106 -0.45 -14.70 0.92
N ASP A 107 -1.02 -15.88 1.10
CA ASP A 107 -0.39 -17.16 0.79
C ASP A 107 -0.89 -17.78 -0.54
N GLY A 108 -1.90 -17.16 -1.17
CA GLY A 108 -2.56 -17.69 -2.36
C GLY A 108 -3.92 -18.35 -2.12
N ASN A 109 -4.37 -18.47 -0.87
CA ASN A 109 -5.59 -19.19 -0.48
C ASN A 109 -6.56 -18.31 0.31
N GLY A 110 -7.57 -17.77 -0.39
CA GLY A 110 -8.63 -16.96 0.23
C GLY A 110 -8.19 -15.52 0.49
N PRO A 111 -9.01 -14.70 1.14
CA PRO A 111 -8.79 -13.26 1.23
C PRO A 111 -7.48 -12.90 1.96
N ALA A 112 -6.75 -11.94 1.39
CA ALA A 112 -5.55 -11.39 1.99
C ALA A 112 -5.83 -10.70 3.34
N ARG A 113 -4.82 -10.67 4.21
CA ARG A 113 -4.94 -10.14 5.57
C ARG A 113 -4.12 -8.86 5.71
N LEU A 114 -4.78 -7.78 6.13
CA LEU A 114 -4.18 -6.44 6.23
C LEU A 114 -3.12 -6.40 7.34
N TYR A 115 -1.96 -5.80 7.03
CA TYR A 115 -0.98 -5.38 8.01
C TYR A 115 -1.05 -3.87 8.26
N GLU A 116 -1.02 -3.07 7.21
CA GLU A 116 -0.98 -1.60 7.32
C GLU A 116 -1.66 -0.88 6.15
N LEU A 117 -2.06 0.37 6.44
CA LEU A 117 -2.66 1.32 5.51
C LEU A 117 -1.73 2.52 5.36
N ASN A 118 -1.13 2.70 4.18
CA ASN A 118 -0.23 3.80 3.87
C ASN A 118 -0.92 4.84 2.97
N TYR A 119 -1.49 5.88 3.56
CA TYR A 119 -2.25 6.92 2.84
C TYR A 119 -1.58 8.31 2.81
N ASP A 120 -0.54 8.52 3.61
CA ASP A 120 0.14 9.82 3.70
C ASP A 120 1.26 9.93 2.67
N THR A 121 2.26 9.04 2.75
CA THR A 121 3.41 9.02 1.84
C THR A 121 3.69 7.63 1.26
N PRO A 122 2.70 6.98 0.62
CA PRO A 122 2.94 5.71 -0.05
C PRO A 122 4.07 5.83 -1.07
N THR A 123 4.92 4.80 -1.14
CA THR A 123 6.03 4.69 -2.09
C THR A 123 5.77 3.54 -3.08
N SER A 124 6.52 3.54 -4.21
CA SER A 124 6.63 2.43 -5.18
C SER A 124 5.73 2.42 -6.43
N LEU A 125 5.27 3.57 -6.95
CA LEU A 125 4.58 3.68 -8.26
C LEU A 125 5.53 3.65 -9.49
N TYR A 126 6.70 3.01 -9.39
CA TYR A 126 7.72 2.96 -10.47
C TYR A 126 7.32 2.05 -11.63
#